data_AF-A0AAD9MG60-F1
#
_entry.id   AF-A0AAD9MG60-F1
#
_cell.length_a   1.000
_cell.length_b   1.000
_cell.length_c   1.000
_cell.angle_alpha   90.00
_cell.angle_beta   90.00
_cell.angle_gamma   90.00
#
_symmetry.space_group_name_H-M   'P 1'
#
loop_
_entity.id
_entity.type
_entity.pdbx_description
1 polymer ?
#
loop_
_entity_poly.entity_id
_entity_poly.type
_entity_poly.pdbx_seq_one_letter_code
_entity_poly.pdbx_strand_id
1 'polypeptide(L)'
;MSGYTSASSPQAAAAAAGWGRAGTILLQNKESRLPVYISPTERHVVLLLTPALPPDAVRGCDAAALQSDPFEALGRALASHCYSARHVPYMPRNGITALHVDHIRLATSIVFVITGPPCHGQPSQVGLAEVVRAICDDKPNIVVACCDIEELGPIGELFPTIIQVPDLSVPSLEAAASLVFQFADSSSVHQLSSYQKRGIGLSLHNFAVAELRRTKNVGHLQLGSTFPRLLYGVPTGSPAEEWFRRRGWPMRQTGPGTGQEVCDWLLGIDEWPSPGPLPLARWTFRRCNLDESARVYSVAERHLQTPAHTGWLHQYAQLAGTMNMSDVVLGTDEQGDIVAMAITYCRLTAGPLTDDLPWPTVLGDDVGGVTCMCVTGTVAPSTRDALMLGLLEHCVQVLKEQGMSRIFIDATKNGDGSFQSMGLQKWASYRDVWQLA
;
A
#
# COMPACT_ATOMS: atom_id res chain seq x y z
N MET A 1 55.74 -28.70 5.52
CA MET A 1 55.27 -27.87 6.65
C MET A 1 54.43 -26.74 6.06
N SER A 2 53.24 -27.00 5.50
CA SER A 2 51.95 -27.23 6.16
C SER A 2 51.72 -26.34 7.38
N GLY A 3 50.87 -25.34 7.19
CA GLY A 3 50.25 -24.50 8.22
C GLY A 3 48.83 -24.20 7.77
N TYR A 4 47.92 -25.13 8.06
CA TYR A 4 46.48 -24.96 7.92
C TYR A 4 45.99 -23.98 8.99
N THR A 5 45.40 -22.85 8.59
CA THR A 5 44.48 -22.10 9.45
C THR A 5 43.06 -22.54 9.12
N SER A 6 42.39 -23.05 10.16
CA SER A 6 41.07 -23.65 10.14
C SER A 6 40.00 -22.71 9.60
N ALA A 7 39.22 -23.22 8.64
CA ALA A 7 37.97 -22.62 8.21
C ALA A 7 37.02 -22.45 9.41
N SER A 8 36.60 -21.21 9.66
CA SER A 8 35.44 -20.93 10.48
C SER A 8 34.20 -21.57 9.83
N SER A 9 33.46 -22.34 10.63
CA SER A 9 32.31 -23.13 10.20
C SER A 9 31.22 -22.25 9.55
N PRO A 10 30.49 -22.74 8.51
CA PRO A 10 29.38 -22.01 7.86
C PRO A 10 28.24 -21.59 8.79
N GLN A 11 28.18 -22.13 10.02
CA GLN A 11 27.21 -21.73 11.05
C GLN A 11 27.48 -20.35 11.66
N ALA A 12 28.73 -19.87 11.67
CA ALA A 12 29.05 -18.57 12.26
C ALA A 12 28.63 -17.37 11.38
N ALA A 13 28.46 -17.57 10.08
CA ALA A 13 28.05 -16.53 9.14
C ALA A 13 26.52 -16.30 9.08
N ALA A 14 25.73 -17.28 9.56
CA ALA A 14 24.26 -17.16 9.60
C ALA A 14 23.78 -16.28 10.77
N ALA A 15 24.55 -16.17 11.86
CA ALA A 15 24.19 -15.38 13.04
C ALA A 15 24.35 -13.85 12.84
N ALA A 16 25.11 -13.40 11.83
CA ALA A 16 25.43 -11.99 11.63
C ALA A 16 24.40 -11.20 10.78
N ALA A 17 23.34 -11.84 10.29
CA ALA A 17 22.33 -11.23 9.43
C ALA A 17 20.96 -11.05 10.12
N GLY A 18 20.95 -10.77 11.43
CA GLY A 18 19.74 -10.52 12.20
C GLY A 18 18.97 -9.30 11.67
N TRP A 19 17.98 -9.55 10.81
CA TRP A 19 17.03 -8.55 10.37
C TRP A 19 16.05 -8.28 11.49
N GLY A 20 16.19 -7.15 12.19
CA GLY A 20 15.22 -6.79 13.21
C GLY A 20 14.95 -5.31 13.41
N ARG A 21 13.67 -4.97 13.43
CA ARG A 21 13.15 -3.71 13.99
C ARG A 21 13.05 -3.91 15.50
N ALA A 22 13.49 -2.92 16.28
CA ALA A 22 13.48 -2.96 17.75
C ALA A 22 14.14 -4.23 18.36
N GLY A 23 15.09 -4.87 17.66
CA GLY A 23 15.75 -6.10 18.11
C GLY A 23 14.97 -7.41 17.85
N THR A 24 13.81 -7.35 17.17
CA THR A 24 13.00 -8.53 16.79
C THR A 24 13.53 -9.20 15.53
N ILE A 25 13.98 -10.45 15.58
CA ILE A 25 14.72 -11.12 14.50
C ILE A 25 13.92 -12.30 13.92
N LEU A 26 13.81 -12.38 12.58
CA LEU A 26 13.37 -13.60 11.90
C LEU A 26 14.51 -14.61 11.87
N LEU A 27 14.46 -15.62 12.75
CA LEU A 27 15.51 -16.62 12.87
C LEU A 27 15.40 -17.74 11.84
N GLN A 28 14.17 -18.13 11.51
CA GLN A 28 13.93 -19.25 10.61
C GLN A 28 12.67 -19.02 9.77
N ASN A 29 12.75 -19.33 8.48
CA ASN A 29 11.62 -19.33 7.54
C ASN A 29 11.81 -20.46 6.51
N LYS A 30 11.88 -21.70 7.00
CA LYS A 30 11.91 -22.89 6.14
C LYS A 30 10.59 -22.96 5.36
N GLU A 31 10.65 -23.37 4.10
CA GLU A 31 9.50 -23.48 3.19
C GLU A 31 8.85 -22.13 2.80
N SER A 32 9.48 -20.99 3.11
CA SER A 32 9.01 -19.65 2.73
C SER A 32 7.56 -19.35 3.12
N ARG A 33 7.12 -19.84 4.29
CA ARG A 33 5.75 -19.67 4.80
C ARG A 33 5.44 -18.25 5.29
N LEU A 34 6.47 -17.40 5.42
CA LEU A 34 6.32 -15.95 5.56
C LEU A 34 6.77 -15.23 4.28
N PRO A 35 6.08 -14.12 3.90
CA PRO A 35 4.91 -13.54 4.58
C PRO A 35 3.62 -14.34 4.38
N VAL A 36 2.70 -14.23 5.33
CA VAL A 36 1.33 -14.75 5.18
C VAL A 36 0.60 -13.87 4.17
N TYR A 37 0.42 -14.38 2.95
CA TYR A 37 -0.38 -13.72 1.92
C TYR A 37 -1.87 -13.83 2.25
N ILE A 38 -2.54 -12.67 2.38
CA ILE A 38 -3.99 -12.60 2.50
C ILE A 38 -4.55 -12.32 1.10
N SER A 39 -5.19 -13.32 0.51
CA SER A 39 -5.94 -13.14 -0.74
C SER A 39 -7.17 -12.24 -0.49
N PRO A 40 -7.47 -11.30 -1.40
CA PRO A 40 -8.69 -10.49 -1.31
C PRO A 40 -9.98 -11.29 -1.56
N THR A 41 -9.89 -12.50 -2.11
CA THR A 41 -11.05 -13.34 -2.47
C THR A 41 -11.36 -14.45 -1.48
N GLU A 42 -10.43 -14.77 -0.57
CA GLU A 42 -10.57 -15.87 0.38
C GLU A 42 -10.69 -15.36 1.82
N ARG A 43 -11.53 -16.04 2.61
CA ARG A 43 -11.68 -15.71 4.03
C ARG A 43 -10.50 -16.27 4.82
N HIS A 44 -9.48 -15.44 5.04
CA HIS A 44 -8.35 -15.78 5.91
C HIS A 44 -8.70 -15.59 7.38
N VAL A 45 -8.30 -16.53 8.22
CA VAL A 45 -8.46 -16.46 9.68
C VAL A 45 -7.09 -16.70 10.30
N VAL A 46 -6.51 -15.65 10.89
CA VAL A 46 -5.22 -15.75 11.60
C VAL A 46 -5.49 -15.98 13.08
N LEU A 47 -5.05 -17.12 13.60
CA LEU A 47 -5.20 -17.43 15.02
C LEU A 47 -3.92 -17.08 15.76
N LEU A 48 -4.01 -16.14 16.70
CA LEU A 48 -2.95 -15.82 17.65
C LEU A 48 -3.20 -16.57 18.97
N LEU A 49 -2.30 -17.48 19.32
CA LEU A 49 -2.29 -18.21 20.58
C LEU A 49 -1.21 -17.64 21.51
N THR A 50 -1.63 -17.01 22.61
CA THR A 50 -0.70 -16.39 23.57
C THR A 50 -0.78 -17.06 24.94
N PRO A 51 0.34 -17.21 25.67
CA PRO A 51 0.28 -17.70 27.03
C PRO A 51 -0.31 -16.62 27.93
N ALA A 52 -1.27 -16.99 28.77
CA ALA A 52 -1.74 -16.10 29.82
C ALA A 52 -0.71 -16.06 30.96
N LEU A 53 -0.05 -14.91 31.07
CA LEU A 53 1.02 -14.68 32.03
C LEU A 53 0.45 -14.22 33.38
N PRO A 54 0.93 -14.75 34.52
CA PRO A 54 0.62 -14.17 35.81
C PRO A 54 1.33 -12.80 35.95
N PRO A 55 0.76 -11.87 36.74
CA PRO A 55 1.31 -10.51 36.94
C PRO A 55 2.81 -10.50 37.30
N ASP A 56 3.27 -11.49 38.05
CA ASP A 56 4.64 -11.57 38.57
C ASP A 56 5.67 -12.07 37.52
N ALA A 57 5.21 -12.59 36.39
CA ALA A 57 6.07 -13.12 35.32
C ALA A 57 6.58 -12.05 34.35
N VAL A 58 5.99 -10.85 34.36
CA VAL A 58 6.36 -9.75 33.47
C VAL A 58 7.47 -8.92 34.12
N ARG A 59 8.73 -9.38 34.01
CA ARG A 59 9.88 -8.60 34.51
C ARG A 59 10.12 -7.39 33.61
N GLY A 60 10.10 -6.18 34.20
CA GLY A 60 10.55 -4.95 33.54
C GLY A 60 9.48 -4.08 32.89
N CYS A 61 8.19 -4.41 33.02
CA CYS A 61 7.10 -3.53 32.56
C CYS A 61 6.64 -2.59 33.68
N ASP A 62 6.27 -1.36 33.30
CA ASP A 62 5.64 -0.39 34.19
C ASP A 62 4.39 -1.01 34.86
N ALA A 63 4.18 -0.71 36.15
CA ALA A 63 3.09 -1.28 36.94
C ALA A 63 1.68 -0.99 36.36
N ALA A 64 1.56 -0.05 35.41
CA ALA A 64 0.33 0.23 34.66
C ALA A 64 0.01 -0.82 33.57
N ALA A 65 1.01 -1.55 33.05
CA ALA A 65 0.82 -2.61 32.06
C ALA A 65 0.23 -3.91 32.67
N LEU A 66 0.18 -4.01 34.00
CA LEU A 66 -0.34 -5.17 34.74
C LEU A 66 -1.88 -5.27 34.75
N GLN A 67 -2.60 -4.27 34.22
CA GLN A 67 -4.07 -4.30 34.12
C GLN A 67 -4.58 -4.78 32.74
N SER A 68 -3.69 -4.93 31.75
CA SER A 68 -4.01 -5.27 30.36
C SER A 68 -3.26 -6.53 29.91
N ASP A 69 -3.80 -7.24 28.92
CA ASP A 69 -3.12 -8.40 28.31
C ASP A 69 -1.78 -7.93 27.67
N PRO A 70 -0.61 -8.48 28.07
CA PRO A 70 0.68 -8.06 27.54
C PRO A 70 0.83 -8.32 26.03
N PHE A 71 -0.01 -9.16 25.43
CA PHE A 71 -0.02 -9.44 24.00
C PHE A 71 -1.08 -8.65 23.24
N GLU A 72 -1.82 -7.75 23.89
CA GLU A 72 -2.84 -6.93 23.23
C GLU A 72 -2.27 -6.16 22.05
N ALA A 73 -1.05 -5.61 22.18
CA ALA A 73 -0.36 -4.91 21.10
C ALA A 73 -0.12 -5.83 19.88
N LEU A 74 0.31 -7.07 20.12
CA LEU A 74 0.52 -8.06 19.05
C LEU A 74 -0.81 -8.44 18.38
N GLY A 75 -1.86 -8.71 19.17
CA GLY A 75 -3.19 -9.04 18.66
C GLY A 75 -3.79 -7.91 17.83
N ARG A 76 -3.69 -6.67 18.33
CA ARG A 76 -4.13 -5.44 17.64
C ARG A 76 -3.36 -5.23 16.34
N ALA A 77 -2.04 -5.39 16.37
CA ALA A 77 -1.20 -5.25 15.18
C ALA A 77 -1.49 -6.35 14.14
N LEU A 78 -1.80 -7.58 14.55
CA LEU A 78 -2.24 -8.59 13.58
C LEU A 78 -3.63 -8.27 13.00
N ALA A 79 -4.55 -7.77 13.84
CA ALA A 79 -5.91 -7.41 13.43
C ALA A 79 -5.97 -6.22 12.46
N SER A 80 -5.02 -5.27 12.55
CA SER A 80 -4.91 -4.18 11.59
C SER A 80 -4.56 -4.64 10.18
N HIS A 81 -4.00 -5.85 10.03
CA HIS A 81 -3.66 -6.46 8.75
C HIS A 81 -4.68 -7.52 8.30
N CYS A 82 -5.34 -8.18 9.25
CA CYS A 82 -6.37 -9.18 8.97
C CYS A 82 -7.57 -8.98 9.92
N TYR A 83 -8.71 -8.52 9.38
CA TYR A 83 -9.94 -8.29 10.18
C TYR A 83 -10.46 -9.54 10.90
N SER A 84 -10.05 -10.73 10.46
CA SER A 84 -10.40 -12.03 11.04
C SER A 84 -9.28 -12.61 11.92
N ALA A 85 -8.34 -11.78 12.39
CA ALA A 85 -7.40 -12.18 13.42
C ALA A 85 -8.14 -12.49 14.73
N ARG A 86 -7.91 -13.66 15.30
CA ARG A 86 -8.50 -14.11 16.56
C ARG A 86 -7.41 -14.31 17.58
N HIS A 87 -7.48 -13.55 18.66
CA HIS A 87 -6.57 -13.69 19.79
C HIS A 87 -7.21 -14.60 20.83
N VAL A 88 -6.57 -15.74 21.10
CA VAL A 88 -7.04 -16.76 22.04
C VAL A 88 -5.92 -17.08 23.04
N PRO A 89 -6.09 -16.76 24.33
CA PRO A 89 -5.08 -17.09 25.33
C PRO A 89 -5.11 -18.58 25.69
N TYR A 90 -3.96 -19.17 25.99
CA TYR A 90 -3.82 -20.50 26.57
C TYR A 90 -3.15 -20.45 27.94
N MET A 91 -3.54 -21.34 28.85
CA MET A 91 -2.86 -21.52 30.13
C MET A 91 -1.88 -22.70 30.01
N PRO A 92 -0.57 -22.53 30.19
CA PRO A 92 0.38 -23.64 30.07
C PRO A 92 0.00 -24.86 30.91
N ARG A 93 -0.49 -24.65 32.14
CA ARG A 93 -0.98 -25.70 33.04
C ARG A 93 -2.16 -26.53 32.51
N ASN A 94 -3.03 -25.94 31.68
CA ASN A 94 -4.23 -26.60 31.17
C ASN A 94 -4.00 -27.18 29.76
N GLY A 95 -2.87 -26.88 29.14
CA GLY A 95 -2.52 -27.30 27.79
C GLY A 95 -3.46 -26.79 26.70
N ILE A 96 -3.40 -27.45 25.54
CA ILE A 96 -4.28 -27.17 24.40
C ILE A 96 -5.63 -27.88 24.62
N THR A 97 -6.69 -27.09 24.80
CA THR A 97 -8.05 -27.57 25.10
C THR A 97 -8.84 -27.86 23.81
N ALA A 98 -9.99 -28.52 23.93
CA ALA A 98 -10.90 -28.74 22.80
C ALA A 98 -11.32 -27.42 22.11
N LEU A 99 -11.52 -26.35 22.88
CA LEU A 99 -11.82 -25.03 22.33
C LEU A 99 -10.68 -24.50 21.45
N HIS A 100 -9.42 -24.68 21.88
CA HIS A 100 -8.27 -24.30 21.06
C HIS A 100 -8.21 -25.11 19.76
N VAL A 101 -8.52 -26.41 19.81
CA VAL A 101 -8.59 -27.28 18.61
C VAL A 101 -9.62 -26.75 17.61
N ASP A 102 -10.80 -26.34 18.08
CA ASP A 102 -11.83 -25.76 17.20
C ASP A 102 -11.36 -24.47 16.54
N HIS A 103 -10.66 -23.60 17.28
CA HIS A 103 -10.04 -22.40 16.71
C HIS A 103 -8.95 -22.73 15.68
N ILE A 104 -8.08 -23.71 15.94
CA ILE A 104 -7.01 -24.13 15.02
C ILE A 104 -7.59 -24.70 13.72
N ARG A 105 -8.69 -25.47 13.81
CA ARG A 105 -9.38 -26.02 12.63
C ARG A 105 -9.96 -24.93 11.74
N LEU A 106 -10.51 -23.88 12.34
CA LEU A 106 -11.07 -22.72 11.61
C LEU A 106 -10.01 -21.76 11.07
N ALA A 107 -8.80 -21.76 11.65
CA ALA A 107 -7.72 -20.89 11.22
C ALA A 107 -7.14 -21.32 9.87
N THR A 108 -6.76 -20.35 9.05
CA THR A 108 -5.93 -20.57 7.85
C THR A 108 -4.44 -20.48 8.17
N SER A 109 -4.07 -19.69 9.19
CA SER A 109 -2.69 -19.54 9.66
C SER A 109 -2.66 -19.42 11.19
N ILE A 110 -1.62 -19.95 11.82
CA ILE A 110 -1.47 -19.98 13.28
C ILE A 110 -0.19 -19.27 13.69
N VAL A 111 -0.31 -18.32 14.61
CA VAL A 111 0.79 -17.64 15.31
C VAL A 111 0.77 -18.11 16.76
N PHE A 112 1.82 -18.79 17.20
CA PHE A 112 1.95 -19.32 18.56
C PHE A 112 3.06 -18.61 19.31
N VAL A 113 2.74 -18.05 20.47
CA VAL A 113 3.70 -17.28 21.28
C VAL A 113 4.31 -18.14 22.39
N ILE A 114 5.63 -18.06 22.53
CA ILE A 114 6.42 -18.69 23.60
C ILE A 114 7.14 -17.59 24.39
N THR A 115 7.00 -17.58 25.71
CA THR A 115 7.53 -16.47 26.55
C THR A 115 8.71 -16.85 27.43
N GLY A 116 9.08 -18.13 27.50
CA GLY A 116 10.18 -18.54 28.36
C GLY A 116 10.38 -20.05 28.43
N PRO A 117 11.46 -20.48 29.12
CA PRO A 117 11.81 -21.88 29.30
C PRO A 117 10.76 -22.66 30.11
N PRO A 118 10.80 -24.01 30.08
CA PRO A 118 9.87 -24.85 30.81
C PRO A 118 9.89 -24.56 32.32
N CYS A 119 8.70 -24.34 32.88
CA CYS A 119 8.52 -24.16 34.32
C CYS A 119 8.22 -25.52 34.98
N HIS A 120 8.83 -25.78 36.14
CA HIS A 120 8.65 -27.05 36.85
C HIS A 120 7.17 -27.30 37.20
N GLY A 121 6.65 -28.48 36.87
CA GLY A 121 5.25 -28.86 37.14
C GLY A 121 4.22 -28.38 36.10
N GLN A 122 4.66 -27.81 34.98
CA GLN A 122 3.79 -27.45 33.85
C GLN A 122 4.36 -28.03 32.53
N PRO A 123 3.48 -28.34 31.54
CA PRO A 123 3.93 -28.64 30.19
C PRO A 123 4.79 -27.50 29.63
N SER A 124 5.89 -27.84 28.94
CA SER A 124 6.69 -26.85 28.23
C SER A 124 5.87 -26.18 27.14
N GLN A 125 6.01 -24.86 26.97
CA GLN A 125 5.35 -24.13 25.89
C GLN A 125 5.79 -24.63 24.50
N VAL A 126 7.04 -25.09 24.36
CA VAL A 126 7.55 -25.76 23.15
C VAL A 126 6.74 -27.03 22.84
N GLY A 127 6.56 -27.91 23.83
CA GLY A 127 5.71 -29.10 23.68
C GLY A 127 4.24 -28.78 23.37
N LEU A 128 3.70 -27.67 23.90
CA LEU A 128 2.35 -27.21 23.53
C LEU A 128 2.30 -26.71 22.08
N ALA A 129 3.33 -26.01 21.62
CA ALA A 129 3.47 -25.58 20.23
C ALA A 129 3.58 -26.79 19.29
N GLU A 130 4.24 -27.87 19.69
CA GLU A 130 4.31 -29.12 18.92
C GLU A 130 2.94 -29.77 18.78
N VAL A 131 2.15 -29.82 19.86
CA VAL A 131 0.76 -30.29 19.81
C VAL A 131 -0.05 -29.45 18.83
N VAL A 132 0.07 -28.12 18.89
CA VAL A 132 -0.59 -27.23 17.91
C VAL A 132 -0.13 -27.54 16.50
N ARG A 133 1.18 -27.69 16.25
CA ARG A 133 1.72 -28.04 14.94
C ARG A 133 1.16 -29.36 14.41
N ALA A 134 1.04 -30.38 15.26
CA ALA A 134 0.46 -31.67 14.87
C ALA A 134 -1.03 -31.57 14.48
N ILE A 135 -1.75 -30.57 14.98
CA ILE A 135 -3.16 -30.28 14.63
C ILE A 135 -3.26 -29.38 13.38
N CYS A 136 -2.21 -28.60 13.09
CA CYS A 136 -2.21 -27.63 12.00
C CYS A 136 -2.12 -28.27 10.60
N ASP A 137 -1.83 -29.56 10.46
CA ASP A 137 -1.55 -30.22 9.17
C ASP A 137 -0.57 -29.39 8.32
N ASP A 138 -0.94 -29.03 7.09
CA ASP A 138 -0.12 -28.22 6.17
C ASP A 138 -0.22 -26.70 6.42
N LYS A 139 -1.04 -26.23 7.36
CA LYS A 139 -1.27 -24.80 7.60
C LYS A 139 0.01 -24.10 8.08
N PRO A 140 0.24 -22.83 7.71
CA PRO A 140 1.33 -22.04 8.26
C PRO A 140 1.28 -22.00 9.79
N ASN A 141 2.36 -22.47 10.43
CA ASN A 141 2.55 -22.45 11.87
C ASN A 141 3.81 -21.63 12.19
N ILE A 142 3.59 -20.45 12.77
CA ILE A 142 4.61 -19.44 13.04
C ILE A 142 4.81 -19.37 14.54
N VAL A 143 6.05 -19.57 15.00
CA VAL A 143 6.40 -19.41 16.41
C VAL A 143 6.98 -18.02 16.64
N VAL A 144 6.45 -17.31 17.64
CA VAL A 144 6.99 -16.04 18.13
C VAL A 144 7.57 -16.29 19.53
N ALA A 145 8.89 -16.28 19.65
CA ALA A 145 9.60 -16.50 20.91
C ALA A 145 9.99 -15.15 21.54
N CYS A 146 9.39 -14.80 22.67
CA CYS A 146 9.68 -13.59 23.44
C CYS A 146 10.77 -13.81 24.50
N CYS A 147 11.69 -14.74 24.24
CA CYS A 147 12.80 -15.11 25.11
C CYS A 147 13.98 -15.59 24.27
N ASP A 148 15.12 -15.84 24.91
CA ASP A 148 16.27 -16.39 24.21
C ASP A 148 15.97 -17.82 23.75
N ILE A 149 16.09 -18.05 22.44
CA ILE A 149 15.81 -19.33 21.81
C ILE A 149 16.78 -20.42 22.26
N GLU A 150 17.98 -20.06 22.70
CA GLU A 150 18.97 -21.02 23.24
C GLU A 150 18.47 -21.69 24.53
N GLU A 151 17.60 -21.01 25.29
CA GLU A 151 17.00 -21.54 26.51
C GLU A 151 15.81 -22.49 26.25
N LEU A 152 15.31 -22.55 25.01
CA LEU A 152 14.13 -23.34 24.62
C LEU A 152 14.49 -24.73 24.07
N GLY A 153 15.77 -25.09 23.99
CA GLY A 153 16.23 -26.34 23.39
C GLY A 153 16.18 -26.33 21.85
N PRO A 154 16.12 -27.49 21.17
CA PRO A 154 16.29 -27.60 19.71
C PRO A 154 15.04 -27.18 18.90
N ILE A 155 14.42 -26.06 19.26
CA ILE A 155 13.21 -25.55 18.62
C ILE A 155 13.38 -25.24 17.11
N GLY A 156 14.61 -24.94 16.68
CA GLY A 156 14.96 -24.74 15.26
C GLY A 156 14.78 -25.99 14.38
N GLU A 157 14.82 -27.18 14.95
CA GLU A 157 14.53 -28.44 14.24
C GLU A 157 13.02 -28.71 14.19
N LEU A 158 12.29 -28.24 15.20
CA LEU A 158 10.88 -28.57 15.44
C LEU A 158 9.90 -27.66 14.71
N PHE A 159 10.27 -26.40 14.42
CA PHE A 159 9.36 -25.43 13.80
C PHE A 159 9.95 -24.82 12.54
N PRO A 160 9.19 -24.71 11.43
CA PRO A 160 9.75 -24.23 10.17
C PRO A 160 9.95 -22.72 10.20
N THR A 161 9.11 -21.99 10.94
CA THR A 161 9.10 -20.53 10.98
C THR A 161 9.19 -20.04 12.42
N ILE A 162 10.22 -19.24 12.72
CA ILE A 162 10.50 -18.73 14.07
C ILE A 162 10.90 -17.25 14.01
N ILE A 163 10.20 -16.42 14.77
CA ILE A 163 10.50 -15.00 15.03
C ILE A 163 10.90 -14.88 16.50
N GLN A 164 12.08 -14.34 16.80
CA GLN A 164 12.49 -14.01 18.16
C GLN A 164 12.25 -12.53 18.43
N VAL A 165 11.65 -12.23 19.57
CA VAL A 165 11.32 -10.89 20.05
C VAL A 165 12.12 -10.65 21.33
N PRO A 166 12.83 -9.51 21.48
CA PRO A 166 13.74 -9.31 22.60
C PRO A 166 13.03 -9.03 23.92
N ASP A 167 11.82 -8.48 23.86
CA ASP A 167 10.99 -8.14 25.01
C ASP A 167 9.51 -8.09 24.64
N LEU A 168 8.65 -7.85 25.64
CA LEU A 168 7.21 -7.68 25.47
C LEU A 168 6.82 -6.21 25.21
N SER A 169 7.75 -5.34 24.79
CA SER A 169 7.42 -3.96 24.51
C SER A 169 6.53 -3.84 23.26
N VAL A 170 5.67 -2.82 23.24
CA VAL A 170 4.78 -2.53 22.10
C VAL A 170 5.53 -2.49 20.77
N PRO A 171 6.68 -1.79 20.64
CA PRO A 171 7.43 -1.75 19.38
C PRO A 171 7.94 -3.12 18.92
N SER A 172 8.38 -3.98 19.86
CA SER A 172 8.87 -5.32 19.54
C SER A 172 7.74 -6.25 19.07
N LEU A 173 6.57 -6.17 19.72
CA LEU A 173 5.40 -6.94 19.34
C LEU A 173 4.79 -6.48 18.00
N GLU A 174 4.75 -5.18 17.73
CA GLU A 174 4.33 -4.63 16.43
C GLU A 174 5.29 -5.01 15.30
N ALA A 175 6.61 -5.05 15.59
CA ALA A 175 7.61 -5.52 14.65
C ALA A 175 7.42 -7.01 14.31
N ALA A 176 7.08 -7.85 15.30
CA ALA A 176 6.76 -9.24 15.07
C ALA A 176 5.52 -9.42 14.17
N ALA A 177 4.43 -8.67 14.40
CA ALA A 177 3.25 -8.67 13.53
C ALA A 177 3.58 -8.24 12.09
N SER A 178 4.44 -7.24 11.94
CA SER A 178 4.89 -6.77 10.62
C SER A 178 5.66 -7.84 9.85
N LEU A 179 6.48 -8.66 10.54
CA LEU A 179 7.17 -9.80 9.93
C LEU A 179 6.23 -10.93 9.49
N VAL A 180 5.10 -11.12 10.20
CA VAL A 180 4.08 -12.12 9.85
C VAL A 180 3.41 -11.81 8.50
N PHE A 181 3.09 -10.54 8.23
CA PHE A 181 2.37 -10.15 7.01
C PHE A 181 3.26 -9.52 5.92
N GLN A 182 4.51 -9.18 6.24
CA GLN A 182 5.42 -8.30 5.48
C GLN A 182 4.70 -7.26 4.61
N PHE A 183 4.50 -6.07 5.19
CA PHE A 183 5.00 -4.89 4.50
C PHE A 183 6.47 -4.75 4.89
N ALA A 184 7.37 -5.04 3.95
CA ALA A 184 8.75 -4.65 4.15
C ALA A 184 8.86 -3.15 3.90
N ASP A 185 8.74 -2.37 4.96
CA ASP A 185 9.42 -1.09 4.95
C ASP A 185 10.93 -1.35 4.97
N SER A 186 11.59 -0.84 3.92
CA SER A 186 13.04 -0.78 3.71
C SER A 186 13.81 -2.09 3.41
N SER A 187 13.34 -3.29 3.77
CA SER A 187 14.16 -4.54 3.64
C SER A 187 13.83 -5.46 2.46
N SER A 188 12.65 -5.43 1.85
CA SER A 188 12.45 -6.02 0.50
C SER A 188 13.23 -5.23 -0.55
N VAL A 189 13.47 -3.94 -0.30
CA VAL A 189 14.46 -3.16 -1.06
C VAL A 189 15.86 -3.73 -0.84
N HIS A 190 16.23 -4.20 0.36
CA HIS A 190 17.53 -4.83 0.61
C HIS A 190 17.66 -6.25 0.02
N GLN A 191 16.63 -7.09 0.09
CA GLN A 191 16.66 -8.42 -0.54
C GLN A 191 16.67 -8.31 -2.06
N LEU A 192 15.83 -7.44 -2.66
CA LEU A 192 15.94 -7.09 -4.07
C LEU A 192 17.27 -6.40 -4.39
N SER A 193 17.84 -5.59 -3.47
CA SER A 193 19.17 -4.95 -3.67
C SER A 193 20.29 -5.97 -3.80
N SER A 194 20.20 -7.12 -3.12
CA SER A 194 21.16 -8.22 -3.28
C SER A 194 21.11 -8.87 -4.67
N TYR A 195 19.97 -8.70 -5.38
CA TYR A 195 19.79 -9.11 -6.77
C TYR A 195 19.91 -7.96 -7.78
N GLN A 196 19.96 -6.71 -7.32
CA GLN A 196 20.21 -5.56 -8.17
C GLN A 196 21.60 -5.66 -8.80
N LYS A 197 21.78 -5.00 -9.96
CA LYS A 197 23.03 -5.01 -10.73
C LYS A 197 23.48 -6.38 -11.25
N ARG A 198 22.66 -7.44 -11.13
CA ARG A 198 22.91 -8.78 -11.70
C ARG A 198 22.29 -9.01 -13.08
N GLY A 199 21.79 -7.96 -13.73
CA GLY A 199 21.19 -8.03 -15.07
C GLY A 199 19.72 -8.50 -15.11
N ILE A 200 19.14 -8.94 -13.99
CA ILE A 200 17.74 -9.42 -13.93
C ILE A 200 16.76 -8.34 -14.43
N GLY A 201 16.85 -7.12 -13.88
CA GLY A 201 16.00 -6.00 -14.31
C GLY A 201 16.18 -5.63 -15.79
N LEU A 202 17.39 -5.82 -16.35
CA LEU A 202 17.63 -5.62 -17.78
C LEU A 202 16.94 -6.71 -18.62
N SER A 203 17.03 -7.96 -18.20
CA SER A 203 16.38 -9.09 -18.88
C SER A 203 14.86 -8.93 -18.89
N LEU A 204 14.26 -8.64 -17.72
CA LEU A 204 12.82 -8.40 -17.60
C LEU A 204 12.36 -7.21 -18.45
N HIS A 205 13.08 -6.09 -18.39
CA HIS A 205 12.78 -4.92 -19.21
C HIS A 205 12.85 -5.22 -20.71
N ASN A 206 13.92 -5.87 -21.17
CA ASN A 206 14.08 -6.17 -22.59
C ASN A 206 13.01 -7.12 -23.09
N PHE A 207 12.66 -8.13 -22.30
CA PHE A 207 11.56 -9.03 -22.59
C PHE A 207 10.23 -8.27 -22.70
N ALA A 208 9.89 -7.46 -21.69
CA ALA A 208 8.64 -6.69 -21.69
C ALA A 208 8.55 -5.70 -22.87
N VAL A 209 9.62 -4.95 -23.15
CA VAL A 209 9.65 -4.02 -24.29
C VAL A 209 9.51 -4.78 -25.61
N ALA A 210 10.18 -5.93 -25.79
CA ALA A 210 10.07 -6.73 -27.00
C ALA A 210 8.64 -7.24 -27.22
N GLU A 211 7.99 -7.76 -26.18
CA GLU A 211 6.61 -8.26 -26.26
C GLU A 211 5.62 -7.13 -26.57
N LEU A 212 5.75 -5.98 -25.91
CA LEU A 212 4.88 -4.83 -26.16
C LEU A 212 5.03 -4.30 -27.58
N ARG A 213 6.25 -4.25 -28.13
CA ARG A 213 6.50 -3.86 -29.53
C ARG A 213 5.92 -4.83 -30.55
N ARG A 214 5.81 -6.12 -30.22
CA ARG A 214 5.19 -7.13 -31.09
C ARG A 214 3.66 -7.07 -31.06
N THR A 215 3.08 -6.44 -30.05
CA THR A 215 1.64 -6.34 -29.89
C THR A 215 1.06 -5.40 -30.93
N LYS A 216 0.08 -5.89 -31.71
CA LYS A 216 -0.56 -5.08 -32.76
C LYS A 216 -1.25 -3.86 -32.16
N ASN A 217 -1.22 -2.74 -32.88
CA ASN A 217 -1.86 -1.47 -32.52
C ASN A 217 -1.30 -0.77 -31.27
N VAL A 218 -0.15 -1.20 -30.74
CA VAL A 218 0.57 -0.42 -29.75
C VAL A 218 1.32 0.69 -30.48
N GLY A 219 0.93 1.94 -30.26
CA GLY A 219 1.58 3.12 -30.87
C GLY A 219 2.67 3.75 -30.00
N HIS A 220 2.61 3.54 -28.69
CA HIS A 220 3.57 4.06 -27.73
C HIS A 220 3.71 3.13 -26.53
N LEU A 221 4.90 3.15 -25.92
CA LEU A 221 5.23 2.48 -24.67
C LEU A 221 5.45 3.55 -23.61
N GLN A 222 4.80 3.43 -22.47
CA GLN A 222 4.93 4.35 -21.33
C GLN A 222 5.61 3.64 -20.16
N LEU A 223 6.46 4.37 -19.43
CA LEU A 223 6.92 3.93 -18.12
C LEU A 223 5.89 4.32 -17.07
N GLY A 224 5.41 3.34 -16.30
CA GLY A 224 4.21 3.53 -15.48
C GLY A 224 2.94 3.37 -16.33
N SER A 225 1.82 3.82 -15.79
CA SER A 225 0.52 3.75 -16.46
C SER A 225 -0.36 4.94 -16.08
N THR A 226 -1.36 5.23 -16.90
CA THR A 226 -2.40 6.22 -16.54
C THR A 226 -3.49 5.56 -15.68
N PHE A 227 -4.05 4.44 -16.14
CA PHE A 227 -5.01 3.58 -15.43
C PHE A 227 -4.94 2.12 -15.95
N PRO A 228 -5.13 1.09 -15.10
CA PRO A 228 -4.95 1.11 -13.64
C PRO A 228 -3.51 1.49 -13.31
N ARG A 229 -3.30 2.16 -12.18
CA ARG A 229 -2.03 2.81 -11.88
C ARG A 229 -1.55 2.61 -10.45
N LEU A 230 -0.35 2.05 -10.36
CA LEU A 230 0.51 2.19 -9.20
C LEU A 230 1.33 3.47 -9.31
N LEU A 231 2.15 3.62 -10.35
CA LEU A 231 2.97 4.82 -10.56
C LEU A 231 2.63 5.47 -11.90
N TYR A 232 2.46 6.78 -11.91
CA TYR A 232 2.22 7.54 -13.15
C TYR A 232 3.40 7.50 -14.09
N GLY A 233 4.61 7.55 -13.52
CA GLY A 233 5.85 7.54 -14.25
C GLY A 233 7.01 7.12 -13.37
N VAL A 234 8.23 7.45 -13.80
CA VAL A 234 9.43 7.15 -13.02
C VAL A 234 9.52 8.15 -11.86
N PRO A 235 9.58 7.73 -10.58
CA PRO A 235 9.68 8.66 -9.46
C PRO A 235 10.89 9.59 -9.59
N THR A 236 10.67 10.88 -9.38
CA THR A 236 11.71 11.90 -9.55
C THR A 236 12.83 11.72 -8.53
N GLY A 237 14.08 11.91 -8.96
CA GLY A 237 15.24 11.79 -8.05
C GLY A 237 15.58 10.33 -7.69
N SER A 238 14.86 9.35 -8.25
CA SER A 238 15.20 7.95 -8.07
C SER A 238 16.40 7.52 -8.95
N PRO A 239 17.22 6.55 -8.52
CA PRO A 239 18.28 5.97 -9.36
C PRO A 239 17.77 5.33 -10.66
N ALA A 240 16.47 5.06 -10.76
CA ALA A 240 15.83 4.48 -11.92
C ALA A 240 15.83 5.44 -13.12
N GLU A 241 15.81 6.77 -12.91
CA GLU A 241 15.85 7.74 -14.01
C GLU A 241 17.07 7.49 -14.92
N GLU A 242 18.26 7.44 -14.34
CA GLU A 242 19.50 7.22 -15.08
C GLU A 242 19.58 5.80 -15.68
N TRP A 243 18.90 4.83 -15.05
CA TRP A 243 18.83 3.48 -15.58
C TRP A 243 18.00 3.42 -16.87
N PHE A 244 16.83 4.07 -16.91
CA PHE A 244 15.97 4.14 -18.10
C PHE A 244 16.56 5.06 -19.17
N ARG A 245 17.14 6.22 -18.79
CA ARG A 245 17.80 7.16 -19.71
C ARG A 245 18.89 6.47 -20.55
N ARG A 246 19.74 5.67 -19.91
CA ARG A 246 20.79 4.88 -20.61
C ARG A 246 20.25 3.83 -21.58
N ARG A 247 18.95 3.53 -21.52
CA ARG A 247 18.26 2.55 -22.37
C ARG A 247 17.43 3.22 -23.47
N GLY A 248 17.60 4.52 -23.68
CA GLY A 248 16.98 5.24 -24.79
C GLY A 248 15.63 5.88 -24.48
N TRP A 249 15.15 5.78 -23.23
CA TRP A 249 13.92 6.45 -22.83
C TRP A 249 14.10 7.98 -22.83
N PRO A 250 13.19 8.75 -23.45
CA PRO A 250 13.36 10.20 -23.61
C PRO A 250 13.10 10.91 -22.28
N MET A 251 14.17 11.34 -21.61
CA MET A 251 14.12 12.06 -20.33
C MET A 251 14.79 13.44 -20.44
N ARG A 252 14.46 14.20 -21.50
CA ARG A 252 15.06 15.50 -21.84
C ARG A 252 14.26 16.71 -21.32
N GLN A 253 13.03 16.49 -20.86
CA GLN A 253 12.11 17.52 -20.35
C GLN A 253 11.76 18.61 -21.39
N THR A 254 11.91 18.30 -22.68
CA THR A 254 11.71 19.24 -23.79
C THR A 254 10.26 19.32 -24.29
N GLY A 255 9.39 18.42 -23.82
CA GLY A 255 7.99 18.32 -24.24
C GLY A 255 7.25 17.14 -23.61
N PRO A 256 5.96 16.96 -23.93
CA PRO A 256 5.15 15.85 -23.41
C PRO A 256 5.80 14.49 -23.67
N GLY A 257 5.78 13.61 -22.67
CA GLY A 257 6.39 12.28 -22.77
C GLY A 257 7.91 12.23 -22.76
N THR A 258 8.59 13.39 -22.62
CA THR A 258 10.05 13.45 -22.57
C THR A 258 10.60 13.61 -21.16
N GLY A 259 9.82 13.27 -20.12
CA GLY A 259 10.21 13.37 -18.72
C GLY A 259 9.79 14.66 -18.02
N GLN A 260 8.74 15.33 -18.49
CA GLN A 260 8.13 16.43 -17.74
C GLN A 260 7.68 15.94 -16.37
N GLU A 261 7.80 16.82 -15.36
CA GLU A 261 7.38 16.49 -14.01
C GLU A 261 5.86 16.49 -13.90
N VAL A 262 5.36 15.45 -13.25
CA VAL A 262 3.95 15.25 -12.95
C VAL A 262 3.84 14.93 -11.48
N CYS A 263 2.92 15.62 -10.80
CA CYS A 263 2.84 15.59 -9.34
C CYS A 263 1.46 15.11 -8.88
N ASP A 264 1.48 14.30 -7.83
CA ASP A 264 0.32 14.00 -7.01
C ASP A 264 0.35 14.91 -5.78
N TRP A 265 -0.80 15.48 -5.44
CA TRP A 265 -0.95 16.49 -4.39
C TRP A 265 -1.89 16.02 -3.30
N LEU A 266 -1.61 16.45 -2.07
CA LEU A 266 -2.44 16.18 -0.90
C LEU A 266 -2.65 17.48 -0.11
N LEU A 267 -3.88 17.72 0.34
CA LEU A 267 -4.21 18.88 1.17
C LEU A 267 -5.36 18.55 2.13
N GLY A 268 -5.37 19.14 3.32
CA GLY A 268 -6.54 19.14 4.20
C GLY A 268 -7.64 20.04 3.64
N ILE A 269 -8.88 19.55 3.57
CA ILE A 269 -10.01 20.32 3.05
C ILE A 269 -10.26 21.59 3.86
N ASP A 270 -10.00 21.57 5.17
CA ASP A 270 -10.11 22.76 6.03
C ASP A 270 -8.98 23.77 5.83
N GLU A 271 -7.87 23.34 5.21
CA GLU A 271 -6.75 24.19 4.80
C GLU A 271 -6.93 24.69 3.35
N TRP A 272 -8.02 24.31 2.68
CA TRP A 272 -8.30 24.75 1.32
C TRP A 272 -8.42 26.28 1.31
N PRO A 273 -7.60 26.99 0.52
CA PRO A 273 -7.66 28.44 0.49
C PRO A 273 -9.02 28.80 -0.09
N SER A 274 -9.87 29.45 0.70
CA SER A 274 -11.10 30.05 0.17
C SER A 274 -10.65 31.07 -0.88
N PRO A 275 -10.85 30.81 -2.19
CA PRO A 275 -10.43 31.78 -3.17
C PRO A 275 -11.28 33.04 -2.93
N GLY A 276 -10.65 34.21 -2.91
CA GLY A 276 -11.38 35.48 -2.94
C GLY A 276 -12.36 35.48 -4.13
N PRO A 277 -13.36 36.38 -4.18
CA PRO A 277 -14.44 36.33 -5.17
C PRO A 277 -13.88 36.22 -6.59
N LEU A 278 -13.85 34.98 -7.10
CA LEU A 278 -13.41 34.69 -8.45
C LEU A 278 -14.52 35.22 -9.38
N PRO A 279 -14.18 35.74 -10.57
CA PRO A 279 -15.16 36.08 -11.59
C PRO A 279 -15.73 34.80 -12.23
N LEU A 280 -16.31 33.92 -11.39
CA LEU A 280 -17.05 32.72 -11.75
C LEU A 280 -18.51 33.05 -12.10
N ALA A 281 -18.94 34.31 -12.03
CA ALA A 281 -20.32 34.71 -12.34
C ALA A 281 -20.81 34.25 -13.73
N ARG A 282 -19.88 33.92 -14.65
CA ARG A 282 -20.13 33.43 -16.00
C ARG A 282 -20.17 31.90 -16.14
N TRP A 283 -19.87 31.16 -15.07
CA TRP A 283 -19.79 29.70 -15.09
C TRP A 283 -20.50 29.09 -13.90
N THR A 284 -21.17 27.98 -14.14
CA THR A 284 -21.84 27.20 -13.08
C THR A 284 -21.12 25.88 -12.91
N PHE A 285 -20.78 25.53 -11.67
CA PHE A 285 -20.19 24.24 -11.33
C PHE A 285 -21.20 23.40 -10.56
N ARG A 286 -21.35 22.13 -10.97
CA ARG A 286 -22.31 21.21 -10.36
C ARG A 286 -21.95 19.76 -10.61
N ARG A 287 -22.52 18.86 -9.81
CA ARG A 287 -22.52 17.41 -10.07
C ARG A 287 -23.30 17.11 -11.37
N CYS A 288 -22.84 16.11 -12.09
CA CYS A 288 -23.50 15.62 -13.30
C CYS A 288 -24.74 14.82 -12.93
N ASN A 289 -25.82 15.02 -13.68
CA ASN A 289 -27.01 14.18 -13.58
C ASN A 289 -26.92 12.99 -14.56
N LEU A 290 -27.68 11.94 -14.29
CA LEU A 290 -27.64 10.71 -15.10
C LEU A 290 -28.10 10.92 -16.55
N ASP A 291 -29.05 11.83 -16.77
CA ASP A 291 -29.60 12.22 -18.08
C ASP A 291 -28.56 12.92 -18.97
N GLU A 292 -27.51 13.48 -18.38
CA GLU A 292 -26.43 14.16 -19.10
C GLU A 292 -25.26 13.24 -19.47
N SER A 293 -25.32 11.95 -19.11
CA SER A 293 -24.26 10.97 -19.36
C SER A 293 -23.82 10.91 -20.83
N ALA A 294 -24.78 10.85 -21.77
CA ALA A 294 -24.48 10.83 -23.20
C ALA A 294 -23.77 12.11 -23.67
N ARG A 295 -24.15 13.26 -23.09
CA ARG A 295 -23.57 14.55 -23.41
C ARG A 295 -22.13 14.66 -22.90
N VAL A 296 -21.89 14.28 -21.64
CA VAL A 296 -20.55 14.23 -21.04
C VAL A 296 -19.62 13.34 -21.86
N TYR A 297 -20.07 12.13 -22.19
CA TYR A 297 -19.27 11.21 -23.01
C TYR A 297 -18.93 11.80 -24.39
N SER A 298 -19.89 12.44 -25.07
CA SER A 298 -19.65 13.08 -26.38
C SER A 298 -18.65 14.23 -26.32
N VAL A 299 -18.59 14.95 -25.19
CA VAL A 299 -17.62 16.04 -24.97
C VAL A 299 -16.26 15.44 -24.65
N ALA A 300 -16.21 14.43 -23.77
CA ALA A 300 -14.99 13.70 -23.43
C ALA A 300 -14.36 13.08 -24.68
N GLU A 301 -15.14 12.42 -25.54
CA GLU A 301 -14.65 11.83 -26.78
C GLU A 301 -14.03 12.87 -27.73
N ARG A 302 -14.68 14.04 -27.90
CA ARG A 302 -14.15 15.10 -28.77
C ARG A 302 -12.85 15.73 -28.26
N HIS A 303 -12.67 15.83 -26.94
CA HIS A 303 -11.55 16.57 -26.35
C HIS A 303 -10.41 15.70 -25.81
N LEU A 304 -10.67 14.41 -25.52
CA LEU A 304 -9.71 13.49 -24.90
C LEU A 304 -9.10 12.47 -25.88
N GLN A 305 -9.48 12.51 -27.17
CA GLN A 305 -8.87 11.71 -28.26
C GLN A 305 -7.44 12.17 -28.62
N THR A 306 -6.61 12.47 -27.62
CA THR A 306 -5.21 12.83 -27.82
C THR A 306 -4.32 11.83 -27.06
N PRO A 307 -3.11 11.52 -27.57
CA PRO A 307 -2.18 10.62 -26.87
C PRO A 307 -1.86 11.05 -25.43
N ALA A 308 -1.96 12.35 -25.12
CA ALA A 308 -1.69 12.90 -23.79
C ALA A 308 -2.77 12.57 -22.74
N HIS A 309 -3.98 12.18 -23.17
CA HIS A 309 -5.13 11.87 -22.30
C HIS A 309 -5.52 10.39 -22.40
N THR A 310 -4.59 9.54 -22.84
CA THR A 310 -4.81 8.09 -22.99
C THR A 310 -5.26 7.49 -21.66
N GLY A 311 -6.46 6.89 -21.66
CA GLY A 311 -7.09 6.29 -20.47
C GLY A 311 -8.17 7.14 -19.80
N TRP A 312 -8.18 8.47 -19.99
CA TRP A 312 -9.19 9.33 -19.35
C TRP A 312 -10.58 9.11 -19.95
N LEU A 313 -10.64 8.98 -21.29
CA LEU A 313 -11.90 8.65 -21.98
C LEU A 313 -12.48 7.32 -21.49
N HIS A 314 -11.64 6.35 -21.16
CA HIS A 314 -12.07 5.07 -20.61
C HIS A 314 -12.74 5.23 -19.24
N GLN A 315 -12.18 6.08 -18.37
CA GLN A 315 -12.77 6.35 -17.06
C GLN A 315 -14.15 7.00 -17.18
N TYR A 316 -14.31 8.00 -18.06
CA TYR A 316 -15.63 8.57 -18.34
C TYR A 316 -16.60 7.53 -18.97
N ALA A 317 -16.10 6.63 -19.82
CA ALA A 317 -16.90 5.55 -20.40
C ALA A 317 -17.43 4.57 -19.36
N GLN A 318 -16.61 4.22 -18.36
CA GLN A 318 -16.99 3.31 -17.28
C GLN A 318 -18.10 3.88 -16.39
N LEU A 319 -18.12 5.20 -16.20
CA LEU A 319 -19.15 5.88 -15.42
C LEU A 319 -20.45 6.09 -16.19
N ALA A 320 -20.39 6.17 -17.53
CA ALA A 320 -21.53 6.46 -18.38
C ALA A 320 -22.68 5.46 -18.16
N GLY A 321 -23.86 5.99 -17.79
CA GLY A 321 -25.06 5.19 -17.55
C GLY A 321 -25.09 4.46 -16.19
N THR A 322 -24.12 4.71 -15.30
CA THR A 322 -24.09 4.17 -13.94
C THR A 322 -24.58 5.19 -12.91
N MET A 323 -24.91 4.72 -11.70
CA MET A 323 -25.25 5.62 -10.58
C MET A 323 -24.06 6.50 -10.14
N ASN A 324 -22.84 6.13 -10.52
CA ASN A 324 -21.61 6.87 -10.21
C ASN A 324 -21.43 8.10 -11.12
N MET A 325 -22.36 8.38 -12.03
CA MET A 325 -22.37 9.64 -12.80
C MET A 325 -22.41 10.88 -11.89
N SER A 326 -22.98 10.77 -10.68
CA SER A 326 -22.97 11.86 -9.71
C SER A 326 -21.57 12.24 -9.23
N ASP A 327 -20.57 11.40 -9.46
CA ASP A 327 -19.19 11.64 -9.07
C ASP A 327 -18.44 12.50 -10.12
N VAL A 328 -19.03 12.69 -11.30
CA VAL A 328 -18.54 13.63 -12.31
C VAL A 328 -18.99 15.04 -11.93
N VAL A 329 -18.05 15.97 -11.88
CA VAL A 329 -18.30 17.40 -11.69
C VAL A 329 -18.12 18.12 -13.02
N LEU A 330 -19.10 18.96 -13.37
CA LEU A 330 -19.13 19.72 -14.61
C LEU A 330 -19.03 21.22 -14.31
N GLY A 331 -18.26 21.93 -15.12
CA GLY A 331 -18.35 23.38 -15.29
C GLY A 331 -19.07 23.69 -16.59
N THR A 332 -20.14 24.48 -16.53
CA THR A 332 -20.90 24.94 -17.69
C THR A 332 -20.85 26.45 -17.84
N ASP A 333 -20.91 26.95 -19.07
CA ASP A 333 -21.10 28.38 -19.33
C ASP A 333 -22.56 28.83 -19.20
N GLU A 334 -22.83 30.11 -19.46
CA GLU A 334 -24.17 30.73 -19.41
C GLU A 334 -25.16 30.10 -20.40
N GLN A 335 -24.67 29.48 -21.48
CA GLN A 335 -25.47 28.78 -22.49
C GLN A 335 -25.74 27.32 -22.08
N GLY A 336 -25.12 26.88 -20.98
CA GLY A 336 -25.22 25.55 -20.44
C GLY A 336 -24.22 24.57 -21.06
N ASP A 337 -23.28 25.02 -21.89
CA ASP A 337 -22.27 24.20 -22.56
C ASP A 337 -21.14 23.78 -21.62
N ILE A 338 -20.70 22.52 -21.75
CA ILE A 338 -19.71 21.91 -20.86
C ILE A 338 -18.33 22.46 -21.22
N VAL A 339 -17.79 23.32 -20.36
CA VAL A 339 -16.48 23.97 -20.49
C VAL A 339 -15.39 23.31 -19.66
N ALA A 340 -15.76 22.55 -18.62
CA ALA A 340 -14.81 21.83 -17.78
C ALA A 340 -15.44 20.57 -17.17
N MET A 341 -14.63 19.55 -16.89
CA MET A 341 -15.07 18.28 -16.31
C MET A 341 -14.00 17.70 -15.40
N ALA A 342 -14.40 17.08 -14.30
CA ALA A 342 -13.54 16.31 -13.41
C ALA A 342 -14.30 15.11 -12.84
N ILE A 343 -13.57 14.13 -12.34
CA ILE A 343 -14.15 12.99 -11.63
C ILE A 343 -13.67 13.01 -10.18
N THR A 344 -14.61 12.99 -9.24
CA THR A 344 -14.35 12.79 -7.82
C THR A 344 -14.47 11.30 -7.49
N TYR A 345 -13.75 10.81 -6.49
CA TYR A 345 -13.90 9.44 -6.02
C TYR A 345 -13.50 9.34 -4.56
N CYS A 346 -14.16 8.48 -3.78
CA CYS A 346 -13.75 8.16 -2.43
C CYS A 346 -14.07 6.69 -2.12
N ARG A 347 -13.53 6.17 -1.02
CA ARG A 347 -13.79 4.78 -0.59
C ARG A 347 -15.29 4.46 -0.50
N LEU A 348 -16.11 5.45 -0.12
CA LEU A 348 -17.54 5.27 0.11
C LEU A 348 -18.36 5.10 -1.18
N THR A 349 -17.89 5.61 -2.32
CA THR A 349 -18.66 5.60 -3.58
C THR A 349 -18.48 4.35 -4.45
N ALA A 350 -17.76 3.32 -3.97
CA ALA A 350 -17.63 1.98 -4.57
C ALA A 350 -17.67 1.99 -6.12
N GLY A 351 -16.70 2.66 -6.74
CA GLY A 351 -16.60 2.85 -8.19
C GLY A 351 -15.36 2.17 -8.77
N PRO A 352 -15.32 1.89 -10.08
CA PRO A 352 -14.17 1.24 -10.72
C PRO A 352 -12.85 2.02 -10.57
N LEU A 353 -12.95 3.33 -10.34
CA LEU A 353 -11.82 4.22 -10.07
C LEU A 353 -11.06 3.92 -8.77
N THR A 354 -11.70 3.34 -7.75
CA THR A 354 -11.00 3.00 -6.49
C THR A 354 -10.04 1.83 -6.67
N ASP A 355 -10.31 0.96 -7.65
CA ASP A 355 -9.43 -0.16 -8.00
C ASP A 355 -8.31 0.30 -8.93
N ASP A 356 -8.60 1.24 -9.83
CA ASP A 356 -7.61 1.78 -10.78
C ASP A 356 -6.64 2.78 -10.12
N LEU A 357 -7.07 3.52 -9.09
CA LEU A 357 -6.26 4.49 -8.33
C LEU A 357 -6.37 4.23 -6.81
N PRO A 358 -5.50 3.36 -6.25
CA PRO A 358 -5.64 2.92 -4.87
C PRO A 358 -5.18 3.95 -3.83
N TRP A 359 -4.48 5.02 -4.23
CA TRP A 359 -3.76 5.89 -3.29
C TRP A 359 -4.65 6.57 -2.25
N PRO A 360 -5.80 7.17 -2.57
CA PRO A 360 -6.69 7.72 -1.54
C PRO A 360 -7.10 6.67 -0.50
N THR A 361 -7.47 5.46 -0.96
CA THR A 361 -7.82 4.32 -0.10
C THR A 361 -6.67 3.87 0.81
N VAL A 362 -5.42 4.01 0.36
CA VAL A 362 -4.22 3.67 1.13
C VAL A 362 -3.83 4.79 2.10
N LEU A 363 -4.07 6.06 1.75
CA LEU A 363 -3.70 7.24 2.55
C LEU A 363 -4.63 7.49 3.75
N GLY A 364 -5.86 6.98 3.69
CA GLY A 364 -6.81 7.00 4.79
C GLY A 364 -8.26 6.96 4.34
N ASP A 365 -9.15 6.54 5.23
CA ASP A 365 -10.60 6.46 4.98
C ASP A 365 -11.26 7.84 4.82
N ASP A 366 -10.53 8.89 5.21
CA ASP A 366 -10.93 10.29 5.18
C ASP A 366 -10.39 11.05 3.95
N VAL A 367 -9.79 10.35 2.99
CA VAL A 367 -9.18 10.94 1.78
C VAL A 367 -10.08 10.73 0.56
N GLY A 368 -10.52 11.84 -0.04
CA GLY A 368 -11.17 11.86 -1.35
C GLY A 368 -10.17 12.16 -2.47
N GLY A 369 -10.42 11.63 -3.66
CA GLY A 369 -9.60 11.82 -4.85
C GLY A 369 -10.30 12.66 -5.91
N VAL A 370 -9.52 13.41 -6.69
CA VAL A 370 -9.97 14.12 -7.91
C VAL A 370 -9.06 13.75 -9.06
N THR A 371 -9.64 13.30 -10.17
CA THR A 371 -8.94 12.84 -11.37
C THR A 371 -9.57 13.33 -12.67
N CYS A 372 -8.89 13.07 -13.78
CA CYS A 372 -9.36 13.29 -15.16
C CYS A 372 -9.87 14.73 -15.41
N MET A 373 -9.25 15.72 -14.77
CA MET A 373 -9.64 17.12 -14.91
C MET A 373 -9.31 17.65 -16.30
N CYS A 374 -10.33 18.12 -17.01
CA CYS A 374 -10.22 18.63 -18.36
C CYS A 374 -10.95 19.97 -18.52
N VAL A 375 -10.36 20.89 -19.27
CA VAL A 375 -11.01 22.10 -19.78
C VAL A 375 -11.20 21.95 -21.28
N THR A 376 -12.42 22.13 -21.74
CA THR A 376 -12.78 21.97 -23.15
C THR A 376 -12.48 23.27 -23.91
N GLY A 377 -12.11 23.13 -25.19
CA GLY A 377 -11.81 24.25 -26.07
C GLY A 377 -10.45 24.95 -25.85
N THR A 378 -10.19 25.96 -26.66
CA THR A 378 -8.96 26.77 -26.63
C THR A 378 -9.25 28.07 -25.91
N VAL A 379 -9.03 28.09 -24.59
CA VAL A 379 -9.16 29.29 -23.76
C VAL A 379 -7.80 29.87 -23.41
N ALA A 380 -7.74 31.18 -23.16
CA ALA A 380 -6.51 31.83 -22.68
C ALA A 380 -6.03 31.18 -21.37
N PRO A 381 -4.71 31.10 -21.10
CA PRO A 381 -4.17 30.43 -19.92
C PRO A 381 -4.79 30.90 -18.60
N SER A 382 -4.94 32.21 -18.40
CA SER A 382 -5.57 32.78 -17.20
C SER A 382 -7.04 32.37 -17.02
N THR A 383 -7.76 32.17 -18.13
CA THR A 383 -9.14 31.67 -18.11
C THR A 383 -9.18 30.18 -17.77
N ARG A 384 -8.21 29.41 -18.28
CA ARG A 384 -8.05 27.99 -17.95
C ARG A 384 -7.81 27.80 -16.45
N ASP A 385 -6.90 28.59 -15.88
CA ASP A 385 -6.56 28.49 -14.46
C ASP A 385 -7.77 28.83 -13.57
N ALA A 386 -8.54 29.86 -13.94
CA ALA A 386 -9.77 30.21 -13.24
C ALA A 386 -10.85 29.11 -13.33
N LEU A 387 -11.01 28.47 -14.49
CA LEU A 387 -11.93 27.33 -14.67
C LEU A 387 -11.51 26.13 -13.82
N MET A 388 -10.22 25.79 -13.83
CA MET A 388 -9.66 24.69 -13.06
C MET A 388 -9.83 24.92 -11.55
N LEU A 389 -9.60 26.16 -11.10
CA LEU A 389 -9.78 26.52 -9.69
C LEU A 389 -11.24 26.43 -9.26
N GLY A 390 -12.18 26.96 -10.04
CA GLY A 390 -13.62 26.84 -9.74
C GLY A 390 -14.11 25.39 -9.77
N LEU A 391 -13.59 24.58 -10.69
CA LEU A 391 -13.87 23.15 -10.77
C LEU A 391 -13.38 22.42 -9.52
N LEU A 392 -12.14 22.69 -9.11
CA LEU A 392 -11.53 22.10 -7.92
C LEU A 392 -12.26 22.52 -6.63
N GLU A 393 -12.63 23.79 -6.51
CA GLU A 393 -13.41 24.28 -5.37
C GLU A 393 -14.74 23.52 -5.24
N HIS A 394 -15.44 23.29 -6.35
CA HIS A 394 -16.66 22.49 -6.32
C HIS A 394 -16.38 21.01 -5.99
N CYS A 395 -15.29 20.43 -6.50
CA CYS A 395 -14.89 19.06 -6.13
C CYS A 395 -14.62 18.95 -4.62
N VAL A 396 -13.97 19.96 -4.02
CA VAL A 396 -13.71 20.02 -2.58
C VAL A 396 -15.02 20.07 -1.80
N GLN A 397 -16.01 20.87 -2.23
CA GLN A 397 -17.33 20.89 -1.58
C GLN A 397 -18.03 19.53 -1.68
N VAL A 398 -18.01 18.89 -2.84
CA VAL A 398 -18.60 17.54 -3.03
C VAL A 398 -17.94 16.52 -2.10
N LEU A 399 -16.61 16.51 -2.02
CA LEU A 399 -15.89 15.60 -1.12
C LEU A 399 -16.17 15.91 0.36
N LYS A 400 -16.31 17.20 0.72
CA LYS A 400 -16.68 17.63 2.07
C LYS A 400 -18.08 17.17 2.46
N GLU A 401 -19.06 17.27 1.55
CA GLU A 401 -20.42 16.74 1.75
C GLU A 401 -20.42 15.20 1.90
N GLN A 402 -19.47 14.52 1.26
CA GLN A 402 -19.25 13.07 1.40
C GLN A 402 -18.48 12.70 2.68
N GLY A 403 -18.12 13.67 3.53
CA GLY A 403 -17.46 13.44 4.82
C GLY A 403 -15.95 13.27 4.74
N MET A 404 -15.31 13.63 3.62
CA MET A 404 -13.85 13.60 3.49
C MET A 404 -13.22 14.80 4.21
N SER A 405 -12.04 14.59 4.79
CA SER A 405 -11.25 15.62 5.47
C SER A 405 -10.03 16.07 4.65
N ARG A 406 -9.60 15.24 3.70
CA ARG A 406 -8.41 15.45 2.86
C ARG A 406 -8.73 15.22 1.39
N ILE A 407 -8.07 15.96 0.52
CA ILE A 407 -8.20 15.86 -0.93
C ILE A 407 -6.86 15.44 -1.56
N PHE A 408 -6.94 14.44 -2.42
CA PHE A 408 -5.86 13.93 -3.25
C PHE A 408 -6.11 14.30 -4.70
N ILE A 409 -5.20 15.05 -5.32
CA ILE A 409 -5.30 15.43 -6.73
C ILE A 409 -4.17 14.75 -7.48
N ASP A 410 -4.54 13.95 -8.46
CA ASP A 410 -3.59 13.08 -9.12
C ASP A 410 -3.06 13.64 -10.44
N ALA A 411 -1.83 13.27 -10.77
CA ALA A 411 -1.20 13.41 -12.07
C ALA A 411 -1.29 14.80 -12.72
N THR A 412 -1.09 15.87 -11.95
CA THR A 412 -1.13 17.23 -12.50
C THR A 412 0.20 17.59 -13.16
N LYS A 413 0.13 18.15 -14.38
CA LYS A 413 1.31 18.57 -15.15
C LYS A 413 1.53 20.09 -15.00
N ASN A 414 2.78 20.52 -14.88
CA ASN A 414 3.21 21.94 -14.91
C ASN A 414 2.55 22.87 -13.85
N GLY A 415 2.09 22.34 -12.72
CA GLY A 415 1.30 23.09 -11.74
C GLY A 415 2.03 23.54 -10.47
N ASP A 416 3.34 23.31 -10.34
CA ASP A 416 4.06 23.50 -9.08
C ASP A 416 3.86 24.89 -8.46
N GLY A 417 3.85 25.95 -9.27
CA GLY A 417 3.69 27.32 -8.77
C GLY A 417 2.31 27.66 -8.22
N SER A 418 1.23 27.21 -8.88
CA SER A 418 -0.14 27.55 -8.48
C SER A 418 -0.65 26.67 -7.35
N PHE A 419 -0.40 25.35 -7.39
CA PHE A 419 -0.85 24.44 -6.34
C PHE A 419 -0.10 24.64 -5.02
N GLN A 420 1.22 24.87 -5.05
CA GLN A 420 1.97 25.18 -3.83
C GLN A 420 1.53 26.51 -3.21
N SER A 421 1.22 27.51 -4.03
CA SER A 421 0.70 28.80 -3.53
C SER A 421 -0.68 28.68 -2.86
N MET A 422 -1.42 27.62 -3.18
CA MET A 422 -2.69 27.26 -2.55
C MET A 422 -2.53 26.37 -1.31
N GLY A 423 -1.30 26.11 -0.86
CA GLY A 423 -1.02 25.29 0.31
C GLY A 423 -0.99 23.78 0.05
N LEU A 424 -1.23 23.32 -1.19
CA LEU A 424 -1.16 21.89 -1.51
C LEU A 424 0.26 21.37 -1.32
N GLN A 425 0.36 20.24 -0.64
CA GLN A 425 1.64 19.56 -0.43
C GLN A 425 1.87 18.55 -1.54
N LYS A 426 3.05 18.61 -2.15
CA LYS A 426 3.48 17.61 -3.13
C LYS A 426 3.68 16.29 -2.41
N TRP A 427 2.85 15.29 -2.73
CA TRP A 427 2.90 13.96 -2.11
C TRP A 427 3.87 13.04 -2.86
N ALA A 428 3.79 13.01 -4.18
CA ALA A 428 4.71 12.27 -5.03
C ALA A 428 4.93 12.99 -6.36
N SER A 429 6.11 12.78 -6.96
CA SER A 429 6.46 13.36 -8.25
C SER A 429 7.10 12.32 -9.16
N TYR A 430 6.73 12.39 -10.44
CA TYR A 430 7.07 11.43 -11.47
C TYR A 430 7.55 12.11 -12.74
N ARG A 431 8.33 11.40 -13.54
CA ARG A 431 8.71 11.76 -14.91
C ARG A 431 7.73 11.08 -15.87
N ASP A 432 6.94 11.88 -16.59
CA ASP A 432 6.08 11.43 -17.68
C ASP A 432 6.92 11.06 -18.90
N VAL A 433 7.11 9.76 -19.13
CA VAL A 433 8.03 9.24 -20.15
C VAL A 433 7.36 8.17 -20.98
N TRP A 434 7.30 8.43 -22.30
CA TRP A 434 6.86 7.45 -23.28
C TRP A 434 7.72 7.52 -24.55
N GLN A 435 7.76 6.42 -25.30
CA GLN A 435 8.43 6.31 -26.59
C GLN A 435 7.51 5.63 -27.60
N LEU A 436 7.76 5.81 -28.90
CA LEU A 436 7.04 5.07 -29.92
C LEU A 436 7.40 3.57 -29.83
N ALA A 437 6.38 2.72 -30.02
CA ALA A 437 6.54 1.27 -29.97
C ALA A 437 7.29 0.76 -31.20
#